data_AF-A0A2T2V6I4-F1
#
_entry.id   AF-A0A2T2V6I4-F1
#
_cell.length_a   1.000
_cell.length_b   1.000
_cell.length_c   1.000
_cell.angle_alpha   90.00
_cell.angle_beta   90.00
_cell.angle_gamma   90.00
#
_symmetry.space_group_name_H-M   'P 1'
#
loop_
_entity.id
_entity.type
_entity.pdbx_description
1 polymer ?
#
loop_
_entity_poly.entity_id
_entity_poly.type
_entity_poly.pdbx_seq_one_letter_code
_entity_poly.pdbx_strand_id
1 'polypeptide(L)'
;MKFLALGDTDGIGASCHFLDLNGTGLVLDAGTDPQRDGPDSLPRFDWVQDRADSYVDHAIVTHAHHDHMGSLPVLVRRFPHAMAHMTGATKKLLDFLLPASARLQKKRHEKGETSHDPLFTEDELEALHHLYLTHDLGRDFDLTGPKGAAPVTGQFYSAGHILGSAGVELHFEEWGRERRLFYTSDTNMQAQTIIPGGEYPDSTDVLILETTLGADVEAEQTSRPEEREHFRKTLARVLARGGTALIPVFVMGRAQEMLVLLGELRRKGAIPREVPIYTAGSMRSISDLYDQTRQTTPRLDPEAEVFGVEQERVPYEAEA
;
A
#
# COMPACT_ATOMS: atom_id res chain seq x y z
N MET A 1 -19.63 -15.96 9.32
CA MET A 1 -18.60 -15.49 8.37
C MET A 1 -18.22 -16.62 7.42
N LYS A 2 -18.13 -16.34 6.12
CA LYS A 2 -17.37 -17.17 5.17
C LYS A 2 -16.14 -16.39 4.72
N PHE A 3 -15.01 -17.07 4.57
CA PHE A 3 -13.76 -16.50 4.06
C PHE A 3 -13.32 -17.28 2.82
N LEU A 4 -12.87 -16.57 1.80
CA LEU A 4 -12.31 -17.15 0.58
C LEU A 4 -11.11 -16.31 0.14
N ALA A 5 -9.93 -16.93 0.07
CA ALA A 5 -8.78 -16.30 -0.57
C ALA A 5 -8.96 -16.32 -2.09
N LEU A 6 -8.88 -15.14 -2.71
CA LEU A 6 -8.96 -14.96 -4.16
C LEU A 6 -7.58 -14.71 -4.78
N GLY A 7 -6.67 -14.15 -3.99
CA GLY A 7 -5.25 -14.01 -4.29
C GLY A 7 -4.43 -15.25 -3.94
N ASP A 8 -3.13 -15.17 -4.19
CA ASP A 8 -2.19 -16.20 -3.75
C ASP A 8 -2.03 -16.14 -2.22
N THR A 9 -1.98 -17.30 -1.58
CA THR A 9 -1.71 -17.43 -0.14
C THR A 9 -0.35 -18.06 0.15
N ASP A 10 0.28 -18.64 -0.87
CA ASP A 10 1.60 -19.29 -0.78
C ASP A 10 2.72 -18.38 -1.32
N GLY A 11 2.38 -17.17 -1.79
CA GLY A 11 3.29 -16.21 -2.41
C GLY A 11 2.92 -14.76 -2.11
N ILE A 12 3.78 -13.83 -2.55
CA ILE A 12 3.57 -12.38 -2.43
C ILE A 12 3.09 -11.85 -3.77
N GLY A 13 1.86 -11.33 -3.80
CA GLY A 13 1.23 -10.78 -4.99
C GLY A 13 -0.28 -10.99 -4.99
N ALA A 14 -0.99 -10.15 -5.75
CA ALA A 14 -2.44 -10.27 -5.96
C ALA A 14 -3.27 -10.40 -4.66
N SER A 15 -2.89 -9.72 -3.57
CA SER A 15 -3.59 -9.78 -2.29
C SER A 15 -5.07 -9.46 -2.48
N CYS A 16 -5.92 -10.42 -2.11
CA CYS A 16 -7.36 -10.32 -2.27
C CYS A 16 -8.08 -11.42 -1.48
N HIS A 17 -8.93 -11.02 -0.54
CA HIS A 17 -9.72 -11.94 0.26
C HIS A 17 -11.19 -11.54 0.29
N PHE A 18 -12.08 -12.48 0.01
CA PHE A 18 -13.51 -12.28 0.08
C PHE A 18 -14.07 -12.74 1.44
N LEU A 19 -14.96 -11.91 1.99
CA LEU A 19 -15.74 -12.18 3.19
C LEU A 19 -17.23 -12.09 2.90
N ASP A 20 -17.99 -13.06 3.39
CA ASP A 20 -19.46 -12.97 3.50
C ASP A 20 -19.82 -12.88 4.98
N LEU A 21 -20.29 -11.70 5.38
CA LEU A 21 -20.70 -11.32 6.72
C LEU A 21 -22.23 -11.20 6.77
N ASN A 22 -22.91 -12.35 6.89
CA ASN A 22 -24.39 -12.46 6.93
C ASN A 22 -25.08 -11.79 5.75
N GLY A 23 -24.59 -12.07 4.54
CA GLY A 23 -25.05 -11.44 3.32
C GLY A 23 -24.07 -10.38 2.85
N THR A 24 -23.60 -9.48 3.72
CA THR A 24 -22.70 -8.41 3.31
C THR A 24 -21.39 -8.95 2.73
N GLY A 25 -21.17 -8.69 1.44
CA GLY A 25 -20.02 -9.16 0.70
C GLY A 25 -18.90 -8.13 0.68
N LEU A 26 -17.75 -8.47 1.26
CA LEU A 26 -16.59 -7.60 1.32
C LEU A 26 -15.40 -8.23 0.59
N VAL A 27 -14.60 -7.40 -0.06
CA VAL A 27 -13.27 -7.77 -0.55
C VAL A 27 -12.22 -6.96 0.22
N LEU A 28 -11.29 -7.65 0.87
CA LEU A 28 -10.09 -7.07 1.47
C LEU A 28 -8.97 -7.09 0.43
N ASP A 29 -8.53 -5.90 0.02
CA ASP A 29 -7.57 -5.64 -1.05
C ASP A 29 -7.93 -6.23 -2.42
N ALA A 30 -7.40 -5.61 -3.48
CA ALA A 30 -7.56 -6.00 -4.87
C ALA A 30 -6.24 -5.78 -5.61
N GLY A 31 -5.27 -6.63 -5.31
CA GLY A 31 -3.92 -6.58 -5.86
C GLY A 31 -3.75 -7.14 -7.25
N THR A 32 -2.58 -6.94 -7.84
CA THR A 32 -2.07 -7.73 -8.98
C THR A 32 -0.76 -8.41 -8.62
N ASP A 33 -0.52 -9.58 -9.20
CA ASP A 33 0.76 -10.29 -9.06
C ASP A 33 1.83 -9.63 -9.95
N PRO A 34 2.92 -9.07 -9.38
CA PRO A 34 3.96 -8.40 -10.16
C PRO A 34 4.80 -9.35 -11.02
N GLN A 35 4.72 -10.66 -10.80
CA GLN A 35 5.47 -11.68 -11.55
C GLN A 35 4.70 -12.22 -12.75
N ARG A 36 3.41 -11.90 -12.87
CA ARG A 36 2.53 -12.35 -13.95
C ARG A 36 2.13 -11.19 -14.83
N ASP A 37 1.70 -11.50 -16.05
CA ASP A 37 1.31 -10.48 -17.02
C ASP A 37 -0.17 -10.57 -17.38
N GLY A 38 -0.77 -9.41 -17.68
CA GLY A 38 -2.15 -9.32 -18.12
C GLY A 38 -3.14 -10.01 -17.15
N PRO A 39 -4.16 -10.71 -17.67
CA PRO A 39 -5.18 -11.36 -16.84
C PRO A 39 -4.66 -12.40 -15.84
N ASP A 40 -3.49 -13.00 -16.08
CA ASP A 40 -2.90 -14.00 -15.18
C ASP A 40 -2.41 -13.37 -13.86
N SER A 41 -2.22 -12.04 -13.83
CA SER A 41 -1.89 -11.29 -12.62
C SER A 41 -3.08 -11.00 -11.70
N LEU A 42 -4.31 -11.28 -12.15
CA LEU A 42 -5.53 -10.92 -11.43
C LEU A 42 -5.90 -11.95 -10.36
N PRO A 43 -6.53 -11.50 -9.26
CA PRO A 43 -7.22 -12.40 -8.33
C PRO A 43 -8.35 -13.16 -9.02
N ARG A 44 -8.76 -14.26 -8.41
CA ARG A 44 -9.84 -15.17 -8.88
C ARG A 44 -11.24 -14.59 -8.65
N PHE A 45 -11.51 -13.39 -9.16
CA PHE A 45 -12.81 -12.72 -9.00
C PHE A 45 -13.99 -13.55 -9.56
N ASP A 46 -13.74 -14.42 -10.53
CA ASP A 46 -14.70 -15.38 -11.09
C ASP A 46 -15.29 -16.29 -10.02
N TRP A 47 -14.52 -16.66 -8.99
CA TRP A 47 -14.99 -17.53 -7.90
C TRP A 47 -16.08 -16.90 -7.04
N VAL A 48 -16.19 -15.56 -7.06
CA VAL A 48 -17.26 -14.83 -6.40
C VAL A 48 -18.34 -14.47 -7.42
N GLN A 49 -17.95 -13.93 -8.57
CA GLN A 49 -18.87 -13.41 -9.58
C GLN A 49 -19.84 -14.46 -10.14
N ASP A 50 -19.38 -15.70 -10.31
CA ASP A 50 -20.17 -16.76 -10.96
C ASP A 50 -21.17 -17.46 -10.00
N ARG A 51 -21.19 -17.06 -8.73
CA ARG A 51 -22.08 -17.63 -7.72
C ARG A 51 -23.41 -16.86 -7.72
N ALA A 52 -24.51 -17.60 -7.86
CA ALA A 52 -25.86 -17.02 -7.96
C ALA A 52 -26.27 -16.14 -6.75
N ASP A 53 -25.68 -16.39 -5.58
CA ASP A 53 -25.96 -15.71 -4.32
C ASP A 53 -24.86 -14.76 -3.86
N SER A 54 -23.69 -14.74 -4.51
CA SER A 54 -22.54 -13.97 -4.06
C SER A 54 -22.46 -12.62 -4.76
N TYR A 55 -22.14 -11.60 -3.98
CA TYR A 55 -22.02 -10.23 -4.43
C TYR A 55 -20.89 -9.55 -3.65
N VAL A 56 -20.34 -8.48 -4.21
CA VAL A 56 -19.34 -7.64 -3.53
C VAL A 56 -19.97 -6.27 -3.36
N ASP A 57 -20.32 -5.95 -2.12
CA ASP A 57 -20.88 -4.64 -1.75
C ASP A 57 -19.78 -3.61 -1.56
N HIS A 58 -18.67 -4.03 -0.96
CA HIS A 58 -17.58 -3.15 -0.62
C HIS A 58 -16.23 -3.80 -0.90
N ALA A 59 -15.29 -2.97 -1.34
CA ALA A 59 -13.87 -3.28 -1.33
C ALA A 59 -13.21 -2.44 -0.24
N ILE A 60 -12.25 -2.99 0.50
CA ILE A 60 -11.43 -2.25 1.45
C ILE A 60 -10.00 -2.29 0.93
N VAL A 61 -9.42 -1.13 0.66
CA VAL A 61 -8.04 -1.00 0.18
C VAL A 61 -7.17 -0.45 1.31
N THR A 62 -6.27 -1.29 1.78
CA THR A 62 -5.46 -1.04 2.97
C THR A 62 -4.34 -0.05 2.70
N HIS A 63 -3.68 -0.17 1.54
CA HIS A 63 -2.59 0.71 1.16
C HIS A 63 -2.34 0.70 -0.36
N ALA A 64 -1.44 1.59 -0.81
CA ALA A 64 -1.26 1.90 -2.21
C ALA A 64 -0.20 1.05 -2.94
N HIS A 65 0.24 -0.08 -2.39
CA HIS A 65 1.11 -0.99 -3.16
C HIS A 65 0.31 -1.73 -4.23
N HIS A 66 0.98 -2.04 -5.34
CA HIS A 66 0.32 -2.54 -6.55
C HIS A 66 -0.27 -3.94 -6.37
N ASP A 67 0.33 -4.75 -5.51
CA ASP A 67 -0.14 -6.04 -5.05
C ASP A 67 -1.29 -5.98 -4.03
N HIS A 68 -1.81 -4.79 -3.68
CA HIS A 68 -3.01 -4.60 -2.86
C HIS A 68 -4.11 -3.77 -3.53
N MET A 69 -3.79 -2.98 -4.56
CA MET A 69 -4.77 -2.12 -5.24
C MET A 69 -4.73 -2.19 -6.77
N GLY A 70 -3.77 -2.90 -7.35
CA GLY A 70 -3.49 -2.91 -8.79
C GLY A 70 -4.61 -3.47 -9.66
N SER A 71 -5.51 -4.29 -9.10
CA SER A 71 -6.68 -4.83 -9.80
C SER A 71 -8.01 -4.22 -9.33
N LEU A 72 -7.98 -3.19 -8.46
CA LEU A 72 -9.18 -2.48 -8.02
C LEU A 72 -10.09 -2.03 -9.19
N PRO A 73 -9.57 -1.44 -10.30
CA PRO A 73 -10.43 -1.07 -11.43
C PRO A 73 -11.14 -2.28 -12.05
N VAL A 74 -10.46 -3.42 -12.12
CA VAL A 74 -11.03 -4.66 -12.65
C VAL A 74 -12.10 -5.23 -11.72
N LEU A 75 -11.87 -5.18 -10.40
CA LEU A 75 -12.86 -5.58 -9.40
C LEU A 75 -14.14 -4.73 -9.55
N VAL A 76 -13.99 -3.41 -9.57
CA VAL A 76 -15.13 -2.49 -9.67
C VAL A 76 -15.84 -2.62 -11.01
N ARG A 77 -15.14 -2.88 -12.12
CA ARG A 77 -15.78 -3.20 -13.41
C ARG A 77 -16.62 -4.48 -13.36
N ARG A 78 -16.21 -5.49 -12.58
CA ARG A 78 -16.99 -6.73 -12.37
C ARG A 78 -18.16 -6.51 -11.41
N PHE A 79 -18.00 -5.62 -10.43
CA PHE A 79 -19.00 -5.28 -9.42
C PHE A 79 -19.23 -3.76 -9.40
N PRO A 80 -19.95 -3.18 -10.39
CA PRO A 80 -20.02 -1.73 -10.60
C PRO A 80 -20.79 -0.96 -9.53
N HIS A 81 -21.40 -1.65 -8.57
CA HIS A 81 -22.05 -1.07 -7.39
C HIS A 81 -21.15 -1.11 -6.14
N ALA A 82 -20.00 -1.79 -6.21
CA ALA A 82 -19.12 -1.94 -5.07
C ALA A 82 -18.46 -0.60 -4.73
N MET A 83 -18.57 -0.19 -3.47
CA MET A 83 -17.87 0.99 -2.96
C MET A 83 -16.49 0.59 -2.44
N ALA A 84 -15.44 1.34 -2.79
CA ALA A 84 -14.09 1.08 -2.30
C ALA A 84 -13.74 2.02 -1.12
N HIS A 85 -13.37 1.46 0.02
CA HIS A 85 -13.09 2.17 1.27
C HIS A 85 -11.58 2.19 1.52
N MET A 86 -11.01 3.35 1.80
CA MET A 86 -9.56 3.51 2.04
C MET A 86 -9.27 4.74 2.88
N THR A 87 -8.01 4.96 3.27
CA THR A 87 -7.62 6.23 3.88
C THR A 87 -7.50 7.34 2.84
N GLY A 88 -7.62 8.61 3.28
CA GLY A 88 -7.46 9.75 2.37
C GLY A 88 -6.09 9.83 1.69
N ALA A 89 -5.03 9.39 2.38
CA ALA A 89 -3.69 9.35 1.82
C ALA A 89 -3.51 8.20 0.82
N THR A 90 -4.07 7.01 1.10
CA THR A 90 -4.11 5.90 0.15
C THR A 90 -4.82 6.30 -1.15
N LYS A 91 -5.96 6.99 -1.05
CA LYS A 91 -6.67 7.52 -2.23
C LYS A 91 -5.79 8.47 -3.08
N LYS A 92 -5.12 9.42 -2.44
CA LYS A 92 -4.22 10.35 -3.16
C LYS A 92 -3.06 9.63 -3.87
N LEU A 93 -2.53 8.56 -3.28
CA LEU A 93 -1.50 7.73 -3.89
C LEU A 93 -2.07 6.92 -5.06
N LEU A 94 -3.28 6.37 -4.91
CA LEU A 94 -4.03 5.67 -5.96
C LEU A 94 -4.28 6.54 -7.19
N ASP A 95 -4.74 7.78 -6.97
CA ASP A 95 -4.98 8.79 -8.01
C ASP A 95 -3.69 9.13 -8.80
N PHE A 96 -2.52 8.86 -8.23
CA PHE A 96 -1.22 9.01 -8.89
C PHE A 96 -0.74 7.71 -9.57
N LEU A 97 -0.85 6.58 -8.88
CA LEU A 97 -0.24 5.31 -9.29
C LEU A 97 -1.03 4.56 -10.36
N LEU A 98 -2.37 4.51 -10.25
CA LEU A 98 -3.17 3.76 -11.23
C LEU A 98 -3.06 4.36 -12.64
N PRO A 99 -3.10 5.69 -12.85
CA PRO A 99 -2.88 6.26 -14.18
C PRO A 99 -1.49 5.94 -14.74
N ALA A 100 -0.46 5.97 -13.89
CA ALA A 100 0.89 5.56 -14.29
C ALA A 100 0.95 4.08 -14.69
N SER A 101 0.22 3.20 -13.98
CA SER A 101 0.08 1.79 -14.32
C SER A 101 -0.64 1.60 -15.66
N ALA A 102 -1.75 2.30 -15.91
CA ALA A 102 -2.50 2.24 -17.16
C ALA A 102 -1.62 2.65 -18.36
N ARG A 103 -0.86 3.75 -18.23
CA ARG A 103 0.09 4.20 -19.28
C ARG A 103 1.18 3.18 -19.54
N LEU A 104 1.71 2.55 -18.49
CA LEU A 104 2.74 1.51 -18.62
C LEU A 104 2.19 0.30 -19.35
N GLN A 105 1.00 -0.19 -18.98
CA GLN A 105 0.34 -1.32 -19.63
C GLN A 105 0.09 -1.02 -21.12
N LYS A 106 -0.45 0.16 -21.44
CA LYS A 106 -0.66 0.62 -22.82
C LYS A 106 0.65 0.65 -23.62
N LYS A 107 1.72 1.22 -23.05
CA LYS A 107 3.03 1.30 -23.69
C LYS A 107 3.63 -0.09 -23.95
N ARG A 108 3.49 -1.03 -23.00
CA ARG A 108 3.95 -2.41 -23.17
C ARG A 108 3.20 -3.10 -24.32
N HIS A 109 1.88 -2.92 -24.38
CA HIS A 109 1.05 -3.45 -25.47
C HIS A 109 1.42 -2.86 -26.84
N GLU A 110 1.55 -1.53 -26.95
CA GLU A 110 1.93 -0.85 -28.20
C GLU A 110 3.32 -1.25 -28.72
N LYS A 111 4.23 -1.64 -27.82
CA LYS A 111 5.55 -2.15 -28.16
C LYS A 111 5.60 -3.66 -28.44
N GLY A 112 4.51 -4.38 -28.24
CA GLY A 112 4.47 -5.84 -28.33
C GLY A 112 5.25 -6.55 -27.21
N GLU A 113 5.50 -5.88 -26.08
CA GLU A 113 6.11 -6.48 -24.87
C GLU A 113 5.10 -7.34 -24.08
N THR A 114 3.83 -7.30 -24.46
CA THR A 114 2.75 -8.17 -23.97
C THR A 114 1.75 -8.43 -25.11
N SER A 115 1.09 -9.58 -25.09
CA SER A 115 0.04 -9.97 -26.04
C SER A 115 -1.38 -9.64 -25.57
N HIS A 116 -1.53 -9.14 -24.34
CA HIS A 116 -2.82 -8.82 -23.75
C HIS A 116 -3.12 -7.34 -23.84
N ASP A 117 -4.40 -7.00 -23.98
CA ASP A 117 -4.87 -5.63 -23.81
C ASP A 117 -4.59 -5.14 -22.38
N PRO A 118 -4.39 -3.82 -22.18
CA PRO A 118 -4.33 -3.24 -20.84
C PRO A 118 -5.55 -3.64 -20.00
N LEU A 119 -5.31 -3.96 -18.72
CA LEU A 119 -6.36 -4.38 -17.78
C LEU A 119 -7.40 -3.29 -17.52
N PHE A 120 -6.98 -2.03 -17.62
CA PHE A 120 -7.80 -0.84 -17.47
C PHE A 120 -7.15 0.35 -18.18
N THR A 121 -7.92 1.41 -18.41
CA THR A 121 -7.46 2.65 -19.05
C THR A 121 -7.54 3.84 -18.09
N GLU A 122 -6.87 4.95 -18.42
CA GLU A 122 -6.99 6.19 -17.64
C GLU A 122 -8.43 6.73 -17.61
N ASP A 123 -9.15 6.64 -18.73
CA ASP A 123 -10.56 7.05 -18.83
C ASP A 123 -11.46 6.22 -17.90
N GLU A 124 -11.19 4.91 -17.77
CA GLU A 124 -11.90 4.04 -16.83
C GLU A 124 -11.64 4.50 -15.38
N LEU A 125 -10.40 4.82 -15.02
CA LEU A 125 -10.07 5.30 -13.67
C LEU A 125 -10.79 6.60 -13.30
N GLU A 126 -10.90 7.54 -14.24
CA GLU A 126 -11.65 8.78 -14.03
C GLU A 126 -13.13 8.48 -13.76
N ALA A 127 -13.72 7.56 -14.52
CA ALA A 127 -15.10 7.14 -14.33
C ALA A 127 -15.31 6.45 -12.97
N LEU A 128 -14.36 5.66 -12.46
CA LEU A 128 -14.50 4.91 -11.21
C LEU A 128 -14.26 5.74 -9.93
N HIS A 129 -13.72 6.96 -10.07
CA HIS A 129 -13.30 7.78 -8.93
C HIS A 129 -14.41 8.05 -7.89
N HIS A 130 -15.66 8.14 -8.32
CA HIS A 130 -16.81 8.41 -7.45
C HIS A 130 -17.19 7.22 -6.55
N LEU A 131 -16.64 6.03 -6.80
CA LEU A 131 -16.85 4.84 -6.00
C LEU A 131 -15.83 4.73 -4.86
N TYR A 132 -14.83 5.62 -4.80
CA TYR A 132 -13.79 5.61 -3.77
C TYR A 132 -14.17 6.51 -2.60
N LEU A 133 -14.41 5.89 -1.45
CA LEU A 133 -14.73 6.54 -0.18
C LEU A 133 -13.51 6.57 0.72
N THR A 134 -13.24 7.73 1.31
CA THR A 134 -12.14 7.92 2.25
C THR A 134 -12.63 7.98 3.67
N HIS A 135 -11.90 7.34 4.58
CA HIS A 135 -12.20 7.33 6.02
C HIS A 135 -10.99 7.72 6.84
N ASP A 136 -11.24 8.37 7.97
CA ASP A 136 -10.21 8.73 8.93
C ASP A 136 -9.87 7.54 9.83
N LEU A 137 -8.63 7.50 10.33
CA LEU A 137 -8.22 6.49 11.30
C LEU A 137 -9.04 6.60 12.60
N GLY A 138 -9.40 5.47 13.20
CA GLY A 138 -10.16 5.40 14.44
C GLY A 138 -11.61 5.89 14.33
N ARG A 139 -12.13 6.04 13.10
CA ARG A 139 -13.54 6.37 12.84
C ARG A 139 -14.25 5.20 12.19
N ASP A 140 -15.41 4.87 12.75
CA ASP A 140 -16.28 3.84 12.21
C ASP A 140 -16.93 4.31 10.90
N PHE A 141 -17.04 3.39 9.96
CA PHE A 141 -17.80 3.57 8.74
C PHE A 141 -18.70 2.36 8.48
N ASP A 142 -19.89 2.64 7.94
CA ASP A 142 -20.88 1.61 7.63
C ASP A 142 -20.46 0.83 6.39
N LEU A 143 -20.57 -0.49 6.49
CA LEU A 143 -20.32 -1.47 5.45
C LEU A 143 -21.52 -2.38 5.25
N THR A 144 -22.69 -2.03 5.80
CA THR A 144 -23.88 -2.88 5.73
C THR A 144 -24.39 -2.95 4.29
N GLY A 145 -24.12 -4.09 3.65
CA GLY A 145 -24.58 -4.37 2.29
C GLY A 145 -26.12 -4.43 2.17
N PRO A 146 -26.70 -4.21 0.97
CA PRO A 146 -28.15 -4.11 0.79
C PRO A 146 -28.95 -5.37 1.12
N LYS A 147 -28.33 -6.56 1.08
CA LYS A 147 -28.94 -7.82 1.55
C LYS A 147 -28.34 -8.33 2.86
N GLY A 148 -27.57 -7.48 3.57
CA GLY A 148 -27.03 -7.78 4.89
C GLY A 148 -28.14 -7.98 5.90
N ALA A 149 -28.11 -9.11 6.62
CA ALA A 149 -29.10 -9.43 7.65
C ALA A 149 -28.82 -8.74 9.00
N ALA A 150 -27.62 -8.19 9.17
CA ALA A 150 -27.16 -7.48 10.37
C ALA A 150 -26.19 -6.36 9.99
N PRO A 151 -26.00 -5.34 10.85
CA PRO A 151 -25.03 -4.29 10.62
C PRO A 151 -23.59 -4.81 10.52
N VAL A 152 -22.79 -4.18 9.65
CA VAL A 152 -21.35 -4.38 9.54
C VAL A 152 -20.68 -3.02 9.55
N THR A 153 -19.69 -2.82 10.41
CA THR A 153 -18.90 -1.58 10.44
C THR A 153 -17.41 -1.88 10.30
N GLY A 154 -16.70 -0.96 9.66
CA GLY A 154 -15.25 -0.99 9.55
C GLY A 154 -14.62 0.18 10.30
N GLN A 155 -13.41 -0.03 10.82
CA GLN A 155 -12.59 1.03 11.40
C GLN A 155 -11.13 0.84 10.98
N PHE A 156 -10.50 1.91 10.49
CA PHE A 156 -9.08 1.87 10.11
C PHE A 156 -8.15 2.18 11.28
N TYR A 157 -7.05 1.45 11.32
CA TYR A 157 -5.95 1.57 12.28
C TYR A 157 -4.65 1.76 11.51
N SER A 158 -3.71 2.59 12.00
CA SER A 158 -2.46 2.78 11.26
C SER A 158 -1.65 1.48 11.21
N ALA A 159 -1.22 1.08 10.01
CA ALA A 159 -0.39 -0.13 9.84
C ALA A 159 1.11 0.14 9.97
N GLY A 160 1.54 1.40 9.97
CA GLY A 160 2.95 1.81 10.07
C GLY A 160 3.83 1.45 8.86
N HIS A 161 3.27 0.88 7.79
CA HIS A 161 4.01 0.33 6.63
C HIS A 161 4.45 1.40 5.63
N ILE A 162 3.50 2.06 5.00
CA ILE A 162 3.69 3.19 4.07
C ILE A 162 2.71 4.32 4.36
N LEU A 163 2.88 5.48 3.71
CA LEU A 163 1.93 6.60 3.83
C LEU A 163 0.49 6.14 3.55
N GLY A 164 -0.40 6.39 4.51
CA GLY A 164 -1.82 6.02 4.39
C GLY A 164 -2.15 4.56 4.66
N SER A 165 -1.15 3.70 4.88
CA SER A 165 -1.38 2.28 5.17
C SER A 165 -2.21 2.08 6.44
N ALA A 166 -3.20 1.20 6.33
CA ALA A 166 -4.09 0.89 7.43
C ALA A 166 -4.43 -0.60 7.51
N GLY A 167 -4.44 -1.13 8.72
CA GLY A 167 -5.20 -2.32 9.05
C GLY A 167 -6.68 -1.95 9.25
N VAL A 168 -7.58 -2.91 9.11
CA VAL A 168 -9.02 -2.69 9.29
C VAL A 168 -9.61 -3.67 10.30
N GLU A 169 -10.33 -3.13 11.28
CA GLU A 169 -11.16 -3.92 12.18
C GLU A 169 -12.60 -3.91 11.65
N LEU A 170 -13.18 -5.09 11.49
CA LEU A 170 -14.57 -5.29 11.11
C LEU A 170 -15.35 -5.76 12.33
N HIS A 171 -16.47 -5.09 12.59
CA HIS A 171 -17.44 -5.47 13.62
C HIS A 171 -18.70 -5.98 12.94
N PHE A 172 -19.14 -7.18 13.30
CA PHE A 172 -20.30 -7.83 12.72
C PHE A 172 -20.95 -8.80 13.71
N GLU A 173 -22.20 -9.20 13.44
CA GLU A 173 -22.87 -10.24 14.22
C GLU A 173 -22.57 -11.63 13.65
N GLU A 174 -22.32 -12.63 14.50
CA GLU A 174 -22.29 -14.04 14.11
C GLU A 174 -23.01 -14.88 15.16
N TRP A 175 -24.06 -15.61 14.75
CA TRP A 175 -24.90 -16.42 15.64
C TRP A 175 -25.43 -15.66 16.87
N GLY A 176 -25.87 -14.41 16.68
CA GLY A 176 -26.40 -13.57 17.76
C GLY A 176 -25.35 -13.00 18.71
N ARG A 177 -24.06 -13.00 18.33
CA ARG A 177 -22.96 -12.42 19.10
C ARG A 177 -22.17 -11.44 18.25
N GLU A 178 -21.74 -10.35 18.85
CA GLU A 178 -20.77 -9.44 18.24
C GLU A 178 -19.42 -10.16 18.05
N ARG A 179 -18.81 -9.94 16.89
CA ARG A 179 -17.52 -10.48 16.48
C ARG A 179 -16.67 -9.37 15.90
N ARG A 180 -15.37 -9.47 16.18
CA ARG A 180 -14.35 -8.58 15.65
C ARG A 180 -13.35 -9.37 14.83
N LEU A 181 -13.10 -8.91 13.61
CA LEU A 181 -12.03 -9.42 12.76
C LEU A 181 -11.07 -8.27 12.49
N PHE A 182 -9.78 -8.48 12.73
CA PHE A 182 -8.74 -7.53 12.34
C PHE A 182 -7.93 -8.09 11.17
N TYR A 183 -7.88 -7.32 10.08
CA TYR A 183 -6.99 -7.58 8.95
C TYR A 183 -5.84 -6.58 8.99
N THR A 184 -4.61 -7.06 9.20
CA THR A 184 -3.44 -6.17 9.29
C THR A 184 -3.05 -5.61 7.93
N SER A 185 -3.22 -6.42 6.87
CA SER A 185 -2.46 -6.30 5.62
C SER A 185 -0.96 -6.17 5.90
N ASP A 186 -0.19 -5.58 5.00
CA ASP A 186 1.21 -5.26 5.22
C ASP A 186 1.37 -4.31 6.42
N THR A 187 2.28 -4.66 7.33
CA THR A 187 2.43 -3.97 8.60
C THR A 187 3.88 -3.73 9.00
N ASN A 188 4.10 -2.64 9.72
CA ASN A 188 5.32 -2.44 10.48
C ASN A 188 5.02 -1.84 11.86
N MET A 189 5.25 -2.62 12.90
CA MET A 189 5.07 -2.20 14.30
C MET A 189 6.25 -1.37 14.83
N GLN A 190 7.38 -1.34 14.11
CA GLN A 190 8.53 -0.52 14.48
C GLN A 190 8.46 0.85 13.82
N ALA A 191 8.65 1.90 14.62
CA ALA A 191 8.72 3.26 14.12
C ALA A 191 9.85 3.42 13.08
N GLN A 192 9.51 4.03 11.94
CA GLN A 192 10.43 4.38 10.86
C GLN A 192 11.08 5.75 11.13
N THR A 193 11.64 6.44 10.13
CA THR A 193 12.15 7.82 10.29
C THR A 193 11.00 8.80 10.13
N ILE A 194 10.03 8.44 9.30
CA ILE A 194 8.88 9.29 8.95
C ILE A 194 7.61 8.84 9.70
N ILE A 195 7.30 7.56 9.60
CA ILE A 195 6.02 6.97 10.01
C ILE A 195 6.21 6.27 11.36
N PRO A 196 5.32 6.47 12.35
CA PRO A 196 5.35 5.70 13.59
C PRO A 196 5.05 4.21 13.33
N GLY A 197 5.23 3.36 14.35
CA GLY A 197 4.80 1.97 14.26
C GLY A 197 3.27 1.87 14.19
N GLY A 198 2.76 0.74 13.73
CA GLY A 198 1.33 0.48 13.71
C GLY A 198 0.67 0.58 15.09
N GLU A 199 -0.58 1.04 15.11
CA GLU A 199 -1.40 1.21 16.32
C GLU A 199 -2.66 0.37 16.16
N TYR A 200 -2.74 -0.77 16.83
CA TYR A 200 -3.74 -1.82 16.61
C TYR A 200 -4.72 -1.96 17.77
N PRO A 201 -5.91 -2.56 17.54
CA PRO A 201 -6.85 -2.85 18.62
C PRO A 201 -6.23 -3.78 19.66
N ASP A 202 -6.57 -3.57 20.93
CA ASP A 202 -6.05 -4.35 22.06
C ASP A 202 -6.44 -5.83 21.99
N SER A 203 -7.53 -6.15 21.30
CA SER A 203 -8.03 -7.53 21.13
C SER A 203 -8.92 -7.64 19.91
N THR A 204 -8.99 -8.84 19.32
CA THR A 204 -9.90 -9.20 18.24
C THR A 204 -10.28 -10.68 18.36
N ASP A 205 -11.40 -11.12 17.78
CA ASP A 205 -11.77 -12.54 17.78
C ASP A 205 -11.02 -13.31 16.69
N VAL A 206 -10.79 -12.68 15.54
CA VAL A 206 -10.12 -13.25 14.37
C VAL A 206 -9.06 -12.28 13.89
N LEU A 207 -7.83 -12.77 13.73
CA LEU A 207 -6.72 -12.00 13.16
C LEU A 207 -6.33 -12.61 11.82
N ILE A 208 -6.40 -11.80 10.76
CA ILE A 208 -5.78 -12.10 9.47
C ILE A 208 -4.54 -11.22 9.37
N LEU A 209 -3.37 -11.83 9.42
CA LEU A 209 -2.08 -11.14 9.39
C LEU A 209 -1.25 -11.52 8.17
N GLU A 210 -0.42 -10.59 7.71
CA GLU A 210 0.64 -10.90 6.77
C GLU A 210 1.73 -11.80 7.41
N THR A 211 2.51 -12.48 6.58
CA THR A 211 3.61 -13.34 7.03
C THR A 211 4.85 -13.16 6.17
N THR A 212 5.10 -11.97 5.61
CA THR A 212 6.21 -11.71 4.68
C THR A 212 7.57 -12.10 5.28
N LEU A 213 7.76 -11.79 6.56
CA LEU A 213 8.95 -12.14 7.35
C LEU A 213 8.65 -13.22 8.39
N GLY A 214 7.57 -13.99 8.18
CA GLY A 214 7.17 -15.06 9.08
C GLY A 214 8.24 -16.15 9.14
N ALA A 215 8.63 -16.55 10.36
CA ALA A 215 9.69 -17.53 10.62
C ALA A 215 11.07 -17.17 10.03
N ASP A 216 11.32 -15.89 9.75
CA ASP A 216 12.64 -15.38 9.36
C ASP A 216 13.46 -15.02 10.61
N VAL A 217 14.52 -15.80 10.86
CA VAL A 217 15.41 -15.62 12.01
C VAL A 217 16.23 -14.33 11.91
N GLU A 218 16.60 -13.91 10.70
CA GLU A 218 17.32 -12.65 10.50
C GLU A 218 16.41 -11.48 10.81
N ALA A 219 15.15 -11.52 10.36
CA ALA A 219 14.16 -10.48 10.68
C ALA A 219 13.90 -10.37 12.19
N GLU A 220 13.82 -11.50 12.91
CA GLU A 220 13.62 -11.50 14.37
C GLU A 220 14.79 -10.84 15.12
N GLN A 221 16.02 -10.99 14.62
CA GLN A 221 17.22 -10.44 15.22
C GLN A 221 17.54 -9.01 14.75
N THR A 222 16.87 -8.55 13.69
CA THR A 222 17.14 -7.25 13.08
C THR A 222 16.60 -6.11 13.93
N SER A 223 17.52 -5.31 14.45
CA SER A 223 17.21 -4.08 15.20
C SER A 223 17.36 -2.86 14.31
N ARG A 224 16.31 -2.03 14.25
CA ARG A 224 16.35 -0.81 13.44
C ARG A 224 17.49 0.16 13.81
N PRO A 225 17.79 0.44 15.10
CA PRO A 225 18.98 1.18 15.48
C PRO A 225 20.30 0.59 14.96
N GLU A 226 20.44 -0.73 14.99
CA GLU A 226 21.64 -1.43 14.53
C GLU A 226 21.79 -1.34 13.02
N GLU A 227 20.73 -1.59 12.26
CA GLU A 227 20.74 -1.46 10.79
C GLU A 227 20.97 -0.03 10.33
N ARG A 228 20.44 0.96 11.05
CA ARG A 228 20.72 2.37 10.79
C ARG A 228 22.21 2.69 10.96
N GLU A 229 22.84 2.15 12.01
CA GLU A 229 24.27 2.34 12.25
C GLU A 229 25.14 1.56 11.25
N HIS A 230 24.72 0.35 10.89
CA HIS A 230 25.36 -0.46 9.87
C HIS A 230 25.33 0.26 8.50
N PHE A 231 24.16 0.74 8.07
CA PHE A 231 24.00 1.56 6.87
C PHE A 231 24.92 2.78 6.89
N ARG A 232 24.93 3.53 8.00
CA ARG A 232 25.80 4.71 8.16
C ARG A 232 27.28 4.37 7.99
N LYS A 233 27.77 3.30 8.64
CA LYS A 233 29.17 2.84 8.54
C LYS A 233 29.52 2.42 7.11
N THR A 234 28.61 1.69 6.45
CA THR A 234 28.79 1.21 5.08
C THR A 234 28.85 2.38 4.11
N LEU A 235 27.92 3.33 4.21
CA LEU A 235 27.90 4.54 3.40
C LEU A 235 29.17 5.38 3.60
N ALA A 236 29.58 5.62 4.85
CA ALA A 236 30.79 6.38 5.15
C ALA A 236 32.05 5.74 4.54
N ARG A 237 32.14 4.40 4.55
CA ARG A 237 33.25 3.67 3.92
C ARG A 237 33.28 3.85 2.40
N VAL A 238 32.12 3.81 1.75
CA VAL A 238 32.00 4.02 0.29
C VAL A 238 32.41 5.44 -0.09
N LEU A 239 31.97 6.43 0.68
CA LEU A 239 32.30 7.84 0.42
C LEU A 239 33.77 8.15 0.70
N ALA A 240 34.36 7.59 1.76
CA ALA A 240 35.76 7.81 2.12
C ALA A 240 36.76 7.33 1.05
N ARG A 241 36.37 6.36 0.21
CA ARG A 241 37.15 5.89 -0.95
C ARG A 241 36.83 6.62 -2.26
N GLY A 242 36.02 7.69 -2.23
CA GLY A 242 35.59 8.44 -3.41
C GLY A 242 34.59 7.68 -4.30
N GLY A 243 33.86 6.70 -3.74
CA GLY A 243 32.89 5.90 -4.50
C GLY A 243 31.46 6.46 -4.44
N THR A 244 30.61 5.97 -5.34
CA THR A 244 29.17 6.24 -5.39
C THR A 244 28.39 5.10 -4.74
N ALA A 245 27.37 5.41 -3.94
CA ALA A 245 26.43 4.43 -3.39
C ALA A 245 25.14 4.39 -4.22
N LEU A 246 24.86 3.26 -4.85
CA LEU A 246 23.59 2.99 -5.53
C LEU A 246 22.65 2.26 -4.55
N ILE A 247 21.46 2.83 -4.29
CA ILE A 247 20.49 2.31 -3.32
C ILE A 247 19.19 1.98 -4.07
N PRO A 248 18.97 0.71 -4.44
CA PRO A 248 17.75 0.30 -5.13
C PRO A 248 16.58 0.23 -4.13
N VAL A 249 15.52 0.99 -4.41
CA VAL A 249 14.32 1.08 -3.57
C VAL A 249 13.10 1.25 -4.44
N PHE A 250 11.95 0.75 -3.97
CA PHE A 250 10.67 1.10 -4.56
C PHE A 250 10.42 2.60 -4.44
N VAL A 251 9.78 3.17 -5.46
CA VAL A 251 9.54 4.61 -5.58
C VAL A 251 8.68 5.18 -4.44
N MET A 252 7.93 4.31 -3.76
CA MET A 252 7.06 4.60 -2.62
C MET A 252 7.49 3.81 -1.39
N GLY A 253 7.39 4.42 -0.21
CA GLY A 253 7.74 3.80 1.06
C GLY A 253 9.25 3.92 1.33
N ARG A 254 10.01 2.90 0.92
CA ARG A 254 11.45 2.83 1.24
C ARG A 254 12.26 3.99 0.64
N ALA A 255 11.88 4.49 -0.54
CA ALA A 255 12.49 5.69 -1.12
C ALA A 255 12.46 6.90 -0.19
N GLN A 256 11.28 7.22 0.34
CA GLN A 256 11.08 8.38 1.21
C GLN A 256 11.80 8.18 2.55
N GLU A 257 11.70 6.99 3.13
CA GLU A 257 12.42 6.62 4.36
C GLU A 257 13.94 6.82 4.20
N MET A 258 14.52 6.32 3.10
CA MET A 258 15.94 6.46 2.82
C MET A 258 16.33 7.92 2.60
N LEU A 259 15.52 8.69 1.88
CA LEU A 259 15.78 10.10 1.64
C LEU A 259 15.85 10.89 2.96
N VAL A 260 14.88 10.70 3.85
CA VAL A 260 14.87 11.39 5.15
C VAL A 260 16.03 10.91 6.04
N LEU A 261 16.33 9.61 6.05
CA LEU A 261 17.48 9.07 6.78
C LEU A 261 18.79 9.69 6.30
N LEU A 262 19.00 9.81 4.98
CA LEU A 262 20.18 10.46 4.41
C LEU A 262 20.24 11.94 4.80
N GLY A 263 19.10 12.64 4.77
CA GLY A 263 18.99 14.01 5.27
C GLY A 263 19.39 14.15 6.74
N GLU A 264 18.94 13.25 7.61
CA GLU A 264 19.34 13.20 9.01
C GLU A 264 20.84 12.94 9.18
N LEU A 265 21.40 12.00 8.42
CA LEU A 265 22.82 11.68 8.46
C LEU A 265 23.68 12.87 7.99
N ARG A 266 23.25 13.60 6.95
CA ARG A 266 23.89 14.84 6.51
C ARG A 266 23.82 15.91 7.59
N ARG A 267 22.66 16.14 8.22
CA ARG A 267 22.50 17.10 9.33
C ARG A 267 23.40 16.80 10.52
N LYS A 268 23.61 15.50 10.82
CA LYS A 268 24.49 15.02 11.90
C LYS A 268 25.98 14.97 11.51
N GLY A 269 26.34 15.39 10.29
CA GLY A 269 27.73 15.41 9.81
C GLY A 269 28.30 14.02 9.45
N ALA A 270 27.46 13.00 9.32
CA ALA A 270 27.88 11.65 8.92
C ALA A 270 28.05 11.51 7.40
N ILE A 271 27.47 12.43 6.62
CA ILE A 271 27.64 12.57 5.16
C ILE A 271 28.14 14.00 4.91
N PRO A 272 29.25 14.20 4.18
CA PRO A 272 29.70 15.55 3.81
C PRO A 272 28.62 16.31 3.05
N ARG A 273 28.52 17.63 3.25
CA ARG A 273 27.46 18.45 2.64
C ARG A 273 27.58 18.50 1.11
N GLU A 274 28.79 18.37 0.62
CA GLU A 274 29.13 18.46 -0.81
C GLU A 274 28.80 17.17 -1.57
N VAL A 275 28.43 16.08 -0.88
CA VAL A 275 28.01 14.83 -1.53
C VAL A 275 26.56 14.97 -2.00
N PRO A 276 26.30 14.99 -3.32
CA PRO A 276 24.94 15.11 -3.85
C PRO A 276 24.13 13.84 -3.56
N ILE A 277 22.83 14.02 -3.34
CA ILE A 277 21.85 12.92 -3.27
C ILE A 277 21.01 13.00 -4.54
N TYR A 278 21.02 11.95 -5.34
CA TYR A 278 20.22 11.88 -6.56
C TYR A 278 18.96 11.04 -6.37
N THR A 279 17.83 11.50 -6.89
CA THR A 279 16.56 10.77 -6.95
C THR A 279 16.06 10.61 -8.39
N ALA A 280 15.34 9.51 -8.64
CA ALA A 280 14.89 9.12 -9.97
C ALA A 280 13.37 8.89 -10.02
N GLY A 281 12.82 8.91 -11.24
CA GLY A 281 11.41 8.63 -11.51
C GLY A 281 10.47 9.55 -10.73
N SER A 282 9.44 8.97 -10.13
CA SER A 282 8.37 9.68 -9.41
C SER A 282 8.67 9.96 -7.93
N MET A 283 9.90 9.71 -7.46
CA MET A 283 10.27 9.87 -6.04
C MET A 283 9.94 11.26 -5.50
N ARG A 284 10.19 12.31 -6.29
CA ARG A 284 9.92 13.69 -5.88
C ARG A 284 8.42 13.96 -5.74
N SER A 285 7.60 13.54 -6.70
CA SER A 285 6.14 13.71 -6.62
C SER A 285 5.53 12.96 -5.44
N ILE A 286 6.02 11.76 -5.13
CA ILE A 286 5.56 11.01 -3.95
C ILE A 286 6.05 11.69 -2.67
N SER A 287 7.27 12.21 -2.63
CA SER A 287 7.78 12.96 -1.47
C SER A 287 6.97 14.23 -1.20
N ASP A 288 6.53 14.92 -2.25
CA ASP A 288 5.63 16.08 -2.12
C ASP A 288 4.27 15.65 -1.54
N LEU A 289 3.73 14.50 -1.97
CA LEU A 289 2.49 13.96 -1.40
C LEU A 289 2.63 13.59 0.08
N TYR A 290 3.80 13.10 0.50
CA TYR A 290 4.12 12.94 1.92
C TYR A 290 3.98 14.29 2.63
N ASP A 291 4.57 15.36 2.12
CA ASP A 291 4.53 16.67 2.79
C ASP A 291 3.15 17.31 2.81
N GLN A 292 2.37 17.16 1.73
CA GLN A 292 0.98 17.62 1.66
C GLN A 292 0.05 16.94 2.67
N THR A 293 0.40 15.73 3.12
CA THR A 293 -0.41 14.93 4.04
C THR A 293 0.16 14.85 5.46
N ARG A 294 1.24 15.59 5.75
CA ARG A 294 1.98 15.51 7.03
C ARG A 294 1.15 15.87 8.27
N GLN A 295 0.08 16.65 8.09
CA GLN A 295 -0.82 17.07 9.17
C GLN A 295 -2.08 16.20 9.29
N THR A 296 -2.30 15.28 8.35
CA THR A 296 -3.51 14.43 8.26
C THR A 296 -3.17 12.94 8.31
N THR A 297 -1.90 12.58 8.53
CA THR A 297 -1.43 11.21 8.62
C THR A 297 -0.48 11.06 9.81
N PRO A 298 -0.36 9.85 10.40
CA PRO A 298 0.58 9.62 11.48
C PRO A 298 2.02 9.97 11.09
N ARG A 299 2.69 10.78 11.92
CA ARG A 299 4.07 11.27 11.72
C ARG A 299 4.81 11.29 13.04
N LEU A 300 6.09 10.92 13.01
CA LEU A 300 6.99 11.09 14.17
C LEU A 300 7.34 12.56 14.39
N ASP A 301 7.56 13.30 13.30
CA ASP A 301 7.78 14.74 13.31
C ASP A 301 6.91 15.38 12.21
N PRO A 302 5.80 16.05 12.58
CA PRO A 302 4.93 16.72 11.62
C PRO A 302 5.61 17.87 10.87
N GLU A 303 6.71 18.44 11.39
CA GLU A 303 7.47 19.52 10.75
C GLU A 303 8.58 19.03 9.81
N ALA A 304 8.91 17.74 9.85
CA ALA A 304 9.88 17.17 8.95
C ALA A 304 9.32 17.02 7.53
N GLU A 305 9.96 17.71 6.58
CA GLU A 305 9.67 17.62 5.15
C GLU A 305 10.51 16.51 4.49
N VAL A 306 9.86 15.69 3.67
CA VAL A 306 10.45 14.65 2.84
C VAL A 306 10.96 15.25 1.54
N PHE A 307 10.12 16.03 0.84
CA PHE A 307 10.50 16.73 -0.39
C PHE A 307 11.58 17.78 -0.14
N GLY A 308 11.53 18.42 1.04
CA GLY A 308 12.49 19.44 1.48
C GLY A 308 13.91 18.92 1.73
N VAL A 309 14.14 17.59 1.74
CA VAL A 309 15.50 17.04 1.78
C VAL A 309 16.22 17.39 0.48
N GLU A 310 17.37 18.06 0.61
CA GLU A 310 18.20 18.49 -0.51
C GLU A 310 18.64 17.31 -1.38
N GLN A 311 18.11 17.30 -2.60
CA GLN A 311 18.24 16.23 -3.59
C GLN A 311 18.20 16.80 -5.02
N GLU A 312 18.91 16.13 -5.93
CA GLU A 312 18.96 16.43 -7.35
C GLU A 312 18.26 15.31 -8.15
N ARG A 313 17.72 15.64 -9.32
CA ARG A 313 17.20 14.61 -10.23
C ARG A 313 18.38 13.95 -10.93
N VAL A 314 18.37 12.62 -11.04
CA VAL A 314 19.34 11.93 -11.91
C VAL A 314 19.23 12.52 -13.33
N PRO A 315 20.32 12.98 -13.95
CA PRO A 315 20.31 13.50 -15.31
C PRO A 315 19.78 12.43 -16.27
N TYR A 316 18.80 12.78 -17.11
CA TYR A 316 18.42 11.91 -18.23
C TYR A 316 19.41 12.16 -19.38
N GLU A 317 19.84 11.11 -20.08
CA GLU A 317 20.82 11.17 -21.19
C GLU A 317 20.46 12.14 -22.33
N ALA A 318 19.25 12.72 -22.35
CA ALA A 318 18.88 13.79 -23.29
C ALA A 318 19.50 15.16 -22.96
N GLU A 319 20.20 15.30 -21.82
CA GLU A 319 20.83 16.55 -21.36
C GLU A 319 22.37 16.45 -21.20
N ALA A 320 23.00 15.41 -21.75
CA ALA A 320 24.47 15.23 -21.76
C ALA A 320 25.05 15.30 -23.18
#